data_AF-A0A7E5WBW6-F1
#
_entry.id   AF-A0A7E5WBW6-F1
#
_cell.length_a   1.000
_cell.length_b   1.000
_cell.length_c   1.000
_cell.angle_alpha   90.00
_cell.angle_beta   90.00
_cell.angle_gamma   90.00
#
_symmetry.space_group_name_H-M   'P 1'
#
loop_
_entity.id
_entity.type
_entity.pdbx_description
1 polymer ?
#
loop_
_entity_poly.entity_id
_entity_poly.type
_entity_poly.pdbx_seq_one_letter_code
_entity_poly.pdbx_strand_id
1 'polypeptide(L)'
;MALSYNIFPLMRRAVLSDFRTCLRFYSDQTEETGEEQKPIDPSKDRTKIIPVETSIRYMQSKAYQQTYGENTIWALYRRNHKGGFAPRKTRKSCVRNGIISTGNPCPICRDEYLVLDHRNTKLLEQFISEYTGQVLDAFKTGLCQKQHKQLLVAIERAWDHGYLTYDVPFREYDYSLYNKNTTSV
;
A
#
# COMPACT_ATOMS: atom_id res chain seq x y z
N MET A 1 -63.35 29.40 16.88
CA MET A 1 -62.26 29.61 17.86
C MET A 1 -62.33 28.51 18.90
N ALA A 2 -61.39 27.56 18.86
CA ALA A 2 -60.79 26.87 20.03
C ALA A 2 -60.09 25.61 19.52
N LEU A 3 -58.77 25.66 19.57
CA LEU A 3 -57.84 24.62 19.17
C LEU A 3 -57.88 23.46 20.17
N SER A 4 -57.98 22.24 19.66
CA SER A 4 -57.79 21.01 20.42
C SER A 4 -56.31 20.82 20.76
N TYR A 5 -55.96 20.92 22.04
CA TYR A 5 -54.71 20.40 22.59
C TYR A 5 -55.05 19.21 23.48
N ASN A 6 -54.72 17.99 23.04
CA ASN A 6 -54.79 16.80 23.88
C ASN A 6 -53.37 16.31 24.18
N ILE A 7 -53.05 16.33 25.47
CA ILE A 7 -51.82 15.90 26.11
C ILE A 7 -51.87 14.37 26.23
N PHE A 8 -50.93 13.67 25.61
CA PHE A 8 -50.75 12.22 25.80
C PHE A 8 -49.93 11.96 27.08
N PRO A 9 -50.40 11.09 28.00
CA PRO A 9 -49.65 10.73 29.20
C PRO A 9 -48.62 9.63 28.92
N LEU A 10 -47.43 9.80 29.51
CA LEU A 10 -46.36 8.80 29.58
C LEU A 10 -46.78 7.62 30.47
N MET A 11 -47.29 6.56 29.86
CA MET A 11 -47.40 5.26 30.51
C MET A 11 -46.01 4.61 30.59
N ARG A 12 -45.35 4.74 31.75
CA ARG A 12 -44.24 3.87 32.14
C ARG A 12 -44.76 2.43 32.29
N ARG A 13 -44.57 1.60 31.26
CA ARG A 13 -44.66 0.14 31.42
C ARG A 13 -43.40 -0.34 32.12
N ALA A 14 -43.53 -0.65 33.41
CA ALA A 14 -42.62 -1.56 34.08
C ALA A 14 -42.72 -2.94 33.39
N VAL A 15 -41.66 -3.35 32.71
CA VAL A 15 -41.52 -4.72 32.22
C VAL A 15 -40.70 -5.47 33.27
N LEU A 16 -41.35 -6.46 33.87
CA LEU A 16 -40.77 -7.41 34.81
C LEU A 16 -39.52 -8.04 34.18
N SER A 17 -38.43 -8.08 34.94
CA SER A 17 -37.20 -8.75 34.54
C SER A 17 -37.47 -10.24 34.41
N ASP A 18 -37.60 -10.72 33.18
CA ASP A 18 -37.60 -12.15 32.87
C ASP A 18 -36.24 -12.73 33.30
N PHE A 19 -36.23 -13.39 34.46
CA PHE A 19 -35.19 -14.32 34.88
C PHE A 19 -35.23 -15.54 33.96
N ARG A 20 -34.74 -15.39 32.73
CA ARG A 20 -34.37 -16.52 31.88
C ARG A 20 -32.93 -16.88 32.21
N THR A 21 -32.79 -17.96 32.96
CA THR A 21 -31.56 -18.75 33.12
C THR A 21 -30.81 -18.85 31.80
N CYS A 22 -29.76 -18.05 31.65
CA CYS A 22 -28.80 -18.18 30.55
C CYS A 22 -27.86 -19.34 30.90
N LEU A 23 -28.36 -20.56 30.76
CA LEU A 23 -27.49 -21.72 30.67
C LEU A 23 -26.88 -21.66 29.27
N ARG A 24 -25.71 -21.02 29.15
CA ARG A 24 -24.87 -21.15 27.95
C ARG A 24 -24.43 -22.61 27.88
N PHE A 25 -25.11 -23.41 27.08
CA PHE A 25 -24.53 -24.64 26.56
C PHE A 25 -23.35 -24.23 25.69
N TYR A 26 -22.15 -24.33 26.26
CA TYR A 26 -20.90 -24.23 25.53
C TYR A 26 -20.76 -25.54 24.75
N SER A 27 -21.15 -25.55 23.48
CA SER A 27 -20.72 -26.62 22.58
C SER A 27 -19.27 -26.33 22.22
N ASP A 28 -18.33 -26.95 22.93
CA ASP A 28 -16.97 -27.16 22.47
C ASP A 28 -17.04 -28.08 21.25
N GLN A 29 -17.32 -27.48 20.09
CA GLN A 29 -16.93 -28.05 18.81
C GLN A 29 -15.80 -27.18 18.31
N THR A 30 -14.59 -27.50 18.77
CA THR A 30 -13.39 -27.27 17.96
C THR A 30 -13.54 -28.16 16.72
N GLU A 31 -14.32 -27.69 15.75
CA GLU A 31 -14.12 -28.11 14.38
C GLU A 31 -12.77 -27.55 13.97
N GLU A 32 -11.71 -28.33 14.22
CA GLU A 32 -10.50 -28.27 13.42
C GLU A 32 -10.93 -28.67 12.00
N THR A 33 -11.52 -27.72 11.28
CA THR A 33 -11.57 -27.78 9.83
C THR A 33 -10.12 -27.65 9.38
N GLY A 34 -9.45 -28.80 9.30
CA GLY A 34 -8.29 -28.95 8.43
C GLY A 34 -8.75 -28.60 7.02
N GLU A 35 -8.70 -27.31 6.69
CA GLU A 35 -8.84 -26.84 5.33
C GLU A 35 -7.70 -27.51 4.54
N GLU A 36 -8.02 -28.61 3.86
CA GLU A 36 -7.17 -29.19 2.85
C GLU A 36 -6.74 -28.06 1.91
N GLN A 37 -5.44 -27.74 1.95
CA GLN A 37 -4.89 -26.70 1.11
C GLN A 37 -5.10 -27.13 -0.34
N LYS A 38 -6.06 -26.49 -1.01
CA LYS A 38 -6.28 -26.70 -2.45
C LYS A 38 -4.93 -26.51 -3.16
N PRO A 39 -4.57 -27.37 -4.13
CA PRO A 39 -3.32 -27.23 -4.85
C PRO A 39 -3.26 -25.84 -5.49
N ILE A 40 -2.26 -25.05 -5.10
CA ILE A 40 -2.11 -23.67 -5.57
C ILE A 40 -1.31 -23.69 -6.87
N ASP A 41 -1.72 -22.89 -7.85
CA ASP A 41 -0.97 -22.75 -9.10
C ASP A 41 0.42 -22.15 -8.81
N PRO A 42 1.53 -22.79 -9.21
CA PRO A 42 2.88 -22.32 -8.89
C PRO A 42 3.19 -20.92 -9.48
N SER A 43 2.46 -20.53 -10.53
CA SER A 43 2.59 -19.19 -11.15
C SER A 43 2.07 -18.06 -10.24
N LYS A 44 1.08 -18.35 -9.40
CA LYS A 44 0.40 -17.36 -8.53
C LYS A 44 1.01 -17.28 -7.13
N ASP A 45 1.89 -18.21 -6.79
CA ASP A 45 2.53 -18.28 -5.48
C ASP A 45 3.54 -17.15 -5.27
N ARG A 46 3.41 -16.46 -4.13
CA ARG A 46 4.24 -15.32 -3.69
C ARG A 46 4.67 -15.49 -2.23
N THR A 47 4.74 -16.73 -1.76
CA THR A 47 5.21 -17.11 -0.42
C THR A 47 6.73 -17.11 -0.31
N LYS A 48 7.44 -17.32 -1.43
CA LYS A 48 8.90 -17.33 -1.47
C LYS A 48 9.44 -15.91 -1.29
N ILE A 49 10.41 -15.77 -0.39
CA ILE A 49 11.10 -14.51 -0.16
C ILE A 49 12.31 -14.47 -1.10
N ILE A 50 12.28 -13.54 -2.05
CA ILE A 50 13.36 -13.33 -3.00
C ILE A 50 14.38 -12.36 -2.42
N PRO A 51 15.68 -12.70 -2.38
CA PRO A 51 16.70 -11.80 -1.88
C PRO A 51 16.99 -10.67 -2.89
N VAL A 52 17.32 -9.49 -2.37
CA VAL A 52 17.53 -8.26 -3.16
C VAL A 52 18.57 -8.44 -4.27
N GLU A 53 19.64 -9.18 -4.00
CA GLU A 53 20.72 -9.45 -4.96
C GLU A 53 20.21 -10.15 -6.22
N THR A 54 19.26 -11.07 -6.07
CA THR A 54 18.68 -11.77 -7.22
C THR A 54 17.80 -10.84 -8.06
N SER A 55 17.10 -9.89 -7.43
CA SER A 55 16.35 -8.85 -8.14
C SER A 55 17.29 -7.95 -8.96
N ILE A 56 18.41 -7.53 -8.38
CA ILE A 56 19.41 -6.71 -9.08
C ILE A 56 20.01 -7.48 -10.27
N ARG A 57 20.36 -8.76 -10.09
CA ARG A 57 20.83 -9.63 -11.18
C ARG A 57 19.77 -9.80 -12.27
N TYR A 58 18.50 -9.92 -11.89
CA TYR A 58 17.39 -10.04 -12.83
C TYR A 58 17.24 -8.78 -13.70
N MET A 59 17.35 -7.58 -13.13
CA MET A 59 17.32 -6.32 -13.89
C MET A 59 18.44 -6.21 -14.93
N GLN A 60 19.57 -6.89 -14.72
CA GLN A 60 20.71 -6.94 -15.66
C GLN A 60 20.61 -8.10 -16.66
N SER A 61 19.63 -8.99 -16.49
CA SER A 61 19.50 -10.19 -17.30
C SER A 61 18.91 -9.91 -18.67
N LYS A 62 19.23 -10.79 -19.64
CA LYS A 62 18.60 -10.77 -20.98
C LYS A 62 17.09 -10.98 -20.91
N ALA A 63 16.60 -11.71 -19.91
CA ALA A 63 15.17 -11.97 -19.73
C ALA A 63 14.40 -10.67 -19.47
N TYR A 64 14.90 -9.82 -18.56
CA TYR A 64 14.31 -8.50 -18.29
C TYR A 64 14.31 -7.61 -19.53
N GLN A 65 15.43 -7.58 -20.26
CA GLN A 65 15.53 -6.79 -21.48
C GLN A 65 14.58 -7.28 -22.58
N GLN A 66 14.38 -8.59 -22.71
CA GLN A 66 13.43 -9.15 -23.66
C GLN A 66 11.97 -8.84 -23.28
N THR A 67 11.63 -8.80 -21.98
CA THR A 67 10.26 -8.58 -21.51
C THR A 67 9.84 -7.11 -21.50
N TYR A 68 10.75 -6.20 -21.12
CA TYR A 68 10.45 -4.78 -20.95
C TYR A 68 11.12 -3.89 -21.99
N GLY A 69 12.27 -4.31 -22.53
CA GLY A 69 13.05 -3.52 -23.48
C GLY A 69 13.56 -2.23 -22.85
N GLU A 70 13.36 -1.13 -23.56
CA GLU A 70 13.74 0.23 -23.15
C GLU A 70 12.63 0.92 -22.34
N ASN A 71 11.44 0.32 -22.26
CA ASN A 71 10.29 0.91 -21.59
C ASN A 71 10.37 0.71 -20.07
N THR A 72 9.68 1.59 -19.33
CA THR A 72 9.48 1.39 -17.89
C THR A 72 8.56 0.19 -17.61
N ILE A 73 8.71 -0.43 -16.45
CA ILE A 73 8.00 -1.65 -16.07
C ILE A 73 6.48 -1.51 -16.13
N TRP A 74 5.96 -0.32 -15.83
CA TRP A 74 4.53 -0.05 -15.77
C TRP A 74 3.95 0.50 -17.09
N ALA A 75 4.77 0.75 -18.13
CA ALA A 75 4.31 1.31 -19.41
C ALA A 75 3.31 0.41 -20.13
N LEU A 76 3.56 -0.91 -20.14
CA LEU A 76 2.70 -1.91 -20.80
C LEU A 76 1.46 -2.28 -19.96
N TYR A 77 1.34 -1.74 -18.74
CA TYR A 77 0.29 -2.12 -17.83
C TYR A 77 -0.96 -1.24 -18.00
N ARG A 78 -2.11 -1.89 -18.21
CA ARG A 78 -3.42 -1.23 -18.25
C ARG A 78 -4.37 -1.83 -17.23
N ARG A 79 -5.01 -0.97 -16.42
CA ARG A 79 -5.96 -1.40 -15.39
C ARG A 79 -7.38 -1.48 -15.92
N ASN A 80 -8.01 -2.62 -15.70
CA ASN A 80 -9.44 -2.83 -15.99
C ASN A 80 -10.28 -2.07 -14.95
N HIS A 81 -11.17 -1.20 -15.42
CA HIS A 81 -12.13 -0.45 -14.61
C HIS A 81 -13.37 -0.13 -15.45
N LYS A 82 -14.48 0.20 -14.79
CA LYS A 82 -15.74 0.54 -15.47
C LYS A 82 -15.75 2.02 -15.86
N GLY A 83 -16.22 2.31 -17.07
CA GLY A 83 -16.37 3.67 -17.58
C GLY A 83 -15.07 4.26 -18.13
N GLY A 84 -15.13 5.51 -18.60
CA GLY A 84 -13.97 6.20 -19.17
C GLY A 84 -12.97 6.72 -18.13
N PHE A 85 -13.41 6.94 -16.89
CA PHE A 85 -12.57 7.48 -15.82
C PHE A 85 -12.25 6.41 -14.78
N ALA A 86 -10.96 6.16 -14.56
CA ALA A 86 -10.52 5.26 -13.51
C ALA A 86 -10.81 5.83 -12.12
N PRO A 87 -11.18 4.98 -11.13
CA PRO A 87 -11.30 5.45 -9.77
C PRO A 87 -9.95 5.96 -9.27
N ARG A 88 -9.98 7.11 -8.59
CA ARG A 88 -8.81 7.87 -8.09
C ARG A 88 -7.85 7.00 -7.29
N LYS A 89 -8.38 6.16 -6.40
CA LYS A 89 -7.57 5.24 -5.59
C LYS A 89 -7.45 3.89 -6.28
N THR A 90 -6.25 3.31 -6.25
CA THR A 90 -6.03 1.95 -6.69
C THR A 90 -6.50 0.93 -5.65
N ARG A 91 -6.53 -0.36 -6.00
CA ARG A 91 -6.87 -1.44 -5.04
C ARG A 91 -5.86 -1.52 -3.89
N LYS A 92 -6.31 -2.01 -2.73
CA LYS A 92 -5.47 -2.13 -1.51
C LYS A 92 -4.24 -3.04 -1.73
N SER A 93 -4.45 -4.27 -2.19
CA SER A 93 -3.38 -5.23 -2.49
C SER A 93 -3.77 -6.15 -3.65
N CYS A 94 -2.78 -6.66 -4.40
CA CYS A 94 -2.98 -7.72 -5.40
C CYS A 94 -2.77 -9.13 -4.82
N VAL A 95 -1.92 -9.24 -3.80
CA VAL A 95 -1.56 -10.48 -3.12
C VAL A 95 -2.29 -10.54 -1.79
N ARG A 96 -2.90 -11.70 -1.50
CA ARG A 96 -3.56 -12.01 -0.23
C ARG A 96 -3.10 -13.41 0.22
N ASN A 97 -2.69 -13.55 1.47
CA ASN A 97 -2.19 -14.82 2.04
C ASN A 97 -1.10 -15.50 1.18
N GLY A 98 -0.18 -14.70 0.61
CA GLY A 98 0.90 -15.23 -0.23
C GLY A 98 0.47 -15.67 -1.63
N ILE A 99 -0.78 -15.46 -2.04
CA ILE A 99 -1.30 -15.87 -3.35
C ILE A 99 -1.81 -14.64 -4.10
N ILE A 100 -1.59 -14.57 -5.42
CA ILE A 100 -2.19 -13.55 -6.27
C ILE A 100 -3.69 -13.78 -6.36
N SER A 101 -4.47 -12.90 -5.72
CA SER A 101 -5.93 -13.01 -5.70
C SER A 101 -6.60 -12.33 -6.89
N THR A 102 -5.85 -11.59 -7.71
CA THR A 102 -6.42 -10.81 -8.82
C THR A 102 -6.03 -11.38 -10.17
N GLY A 103 -6.95 -11.40 -11.14
CA GLY A 103 -6.65 -11.83 -12.51
C GLY A 103 -5.66 -10.94 -13.25
N ASN A 104 -5.72 -9.61 -13.05
CA ASN A 104 -4.78 -8.65 -13.64
C ASN A 104 -3.96 -7.97 -12.50
N PRO A 105 -2.85 -8.57 -12.01
CA PRO A 105 -2.04 -8.03 -10.90
C PRO A 105 -1.32 -6.72 -11.28
N CYS A 106 -0.72 -6.03 -10.30
CA CYS A 106 0.07 -4.82 -10.55
C CYS A 106 1.40 -5.17 -11.26
N PRO A 107 2.09 -4.23 -11.95
CA PRO A 107 3.36 -4.51 -12.64
C PRO A 107 4.39 -5.21 -11.76
N ILE A 108 4.57 -4.73 -10.52
CA ILE A 108 5.47 -5.33 -9.51
C ILE A 108 4.94 -6.66 -8.96
N CYS A 109 3.63 -6.82 -8.88
CA CYS A 109 3.01 -8.00 -8.28
C CYS A 109 2.98 -9.19 -9.25
N ARG A 110 2.97 -8.90 -10.56
CA ARG A 110 2.93 -9.89 -11.63
C ARG A 110 4.26 -10.65 -11.69
N ASP A 111 5.38 -9.96 -11.54
CA ASP A 111 6.70 -10.51 -11.75
C ASP A 111 7.41 -10.61 -10.40
N GLU A 112 7.73 -11.84 -9.98
CA GLU A 112 8.24 -12.14 -8.62
C GLU A 112 9.60 -11.48 -8.35
N TYR A 113 10.47 -11.46 -9.36
CA TYR A 113 11.85 -10.97 -9.26
C TYR A 113 11.96 -9.44 -9.13
N LEU A 114 10.87 -8.70 -9.25
CA LEU A 114 10.85 -7.25 -9.05
C LEU A 114 10.59 -6.95 -7.56
N VAL A 115 11.66 -6.85 -6.79
CA VAL A 115 11.60 -6.59 -5.35
C VAL A 115 11.90 -5.12 -5.08
N LEU A 116 10.98 -4.45 -4.40
CA LEU A 116 11.13 -3.05 -4.00
C LEU A 116 12.05 -2.94 -2.78
N ASP A 117 13.29 -2.52 -3.02
CA ASP A 117 14.29 -2.29 -2.00
C ASP A 117 15.14 -1.06 -2.32
N HIS A 118 15.61 -0.38 -1.27
CA HIS A 118 16.45 0.83 -1.35
C HIS A 118 17.77 0.62 -2.10
N ARG A 119 18.30 -0.61 -2.13
CA ARG A 119 19.54 -0.94 -2.85
C ARG A 119 19.34 -1.06 -4.36
N ASN A 120 18.11 -1.28 -4.83
CA ASN A 120 17.81 -1.47 -6.25
C ASN A 120 17.46 -0.13 -6.91
N THR A 121 18.46 0.72 -7.10
CA THR A 121 18.29 2.08 -7.64
C THR A 121 17.65 2.07 -9.03
N LYS A 122 18.12 1.18 -9.92
CA LYS A 122 17.61 1.03 -11.31
C LYS A 122 16.11 0.75 -11.37
N LEU A 123 15.56 0.08 -10.37
CA LEU A 123 14.12 -0.18 -10.27
C LEU A 123 13.39 1.06 -9.74
N LEU A 124 13.91 1.69 -8.69
CA LEU A 124 13.28 2.84 -8.03
C LEU A 124 13.25 4.08 -8.94
N GLU A 125 14.31 4.32 -9.71
CA GLU A 125 14.43 5.44 -10.67
C GLU A 125 13.26 5.47 -11.66
N GLN A 126 12.75 4.30 -12.10
CA GLN A 126 11.62 4.21 -13.03
C GLN A 126 10.29 4.74 -12.46
N PHE A 127 10.21 4.88 -11.13
CA PHE A 127 9.05 5.42 -10.43
C PHE A 127 9.24 6.88 -10.01
N ILE A 128 10.38 7.49 -10.34
CA ILE A 128 10.67 8.90 -10.12
C ILE A 128 10.60 9.61 -11.46
N SER A 129 10.06 10.83 -11.46
CA SER A 129 10.06 11.68 -12.66
C SER A 129 11.44 12.28 -12.86
N GLU A 130 12.03 12.07 -14.05
CA GLU A 130 13.37 12.56 -14.42
C GLU A 130 13.53 14.08 -14.25
N TYR A 131 12.48 14.85 -14.57
CA TYR A 131 12.56 16.31 -14.56
C TYR A 131 12.26 16.96 -13.22
N THR A 132 11.38 16.34 -12.41
CA THR A 132 10.88 16.94 -11.17
C THR A 132 11.45 16.29 -9.91
N GLY A 133 12.08 15.12 -10.03
CA GLY A 133 12.53 14.32 -8.88
C GLY A 133 11.38 13.79 -8.01
N GLN A 134 10.12 13.99 -8.42
CA GLN A 134 8.96 13.58 -7.63
C GLN A 134 8.58 12.13 -7.93
N VAL A 135 8.17 11.41 -6.89
CA VAL A 135 7.66 10.04 -7.01
C VAL A 135 6.31 10.05 -7.72
N LEU A 136 6.16 9.16 -8.71
CA LEU A 136 4.92 9.03 -9.47
C LEU A 136 3.81 8.41 -8.61
N ASP A 137 2.62 9.01 -8.67
CA ASP A 137 1.46 8.50 -7.95
C ASP A 137 1.03 7.09 -8.44
N ALA A 138 0.44 6.32 -7.53
CA ALA A 138 -0.11 5.00 -7.81
C ALA A 138 -1.16 5.01 -8.93
N PHE A 139 -1.87 6.13 -9.12
CA PHE A 139 -2.83 6.29 -10.21
C PHE A 139 -2.16 6.22 -11.59
N LYS A 140 -0.97 6.82 -11.74
CA LYS A 140 -0.20 6.83 -13.00
C LYS A 140 0.50 5.50 -13.23
N THR A 141 1.12 4.94 -12.20
CA THR A 141 1.91 3.70 -12.29
C THR A 141 1.06 2.42 -12.27
N GLY A 142 -0.19 2.49 -11.79
CA GLY A 142 -1.08 1.33 -11.71
C GLY A 142 -0.76 0.36 -10.56
N LEU A 143 0.11 0.74 -9.63
CA LEU A 143 0.46 -0.07 -8.46
C LEU A 143 -0.71 -0.24 -7.49
N CYS A 144 -0.71 -1.35 -6.74
CA CYS A 144 -1.61 -1.47 -5.58
C CYS A 144 -1.11 -0.61 -4.42
N GLN A 145 -2.01 -0.16 -3.55
CA GLN A 145 -1.67 0.76 -2.46
C GLN A 145 -0.59 0.19 -1.52
N LYS A 146 -0.60 -1.13 -1.26
CA LYS A 146 0.43 -1.80 -0.46
C LYS A 146 1.82 -1.63 -1.07
N GLN A 147 1.95 -1.95 -2.36
CA GLN A 147 3.24 -1.85 -3.06
C GLN A 147 3.68 -0.40 -3.23
N HIS A 148 2.75 0.54 -3.47
CA HIS A 148 3.08 1.96 -3.53
C HIS A 148 3.60 2.50 -2.18
N LYS A 149 3.03 2.06 -1.05
CA LYS A 149 3.59 2.40 0.27
C LYS A 149 4.99 1.81 0.47
N GLN A 150 5.21 0.57 0.04
CA GLN A 150 6.54 -0.07 0.11
C GLN A 150 7.55 0.67 -0.76
N LEU A 151 7.14 1.13 -1.95
CA LEU A 151 7.94 1.96 -2.83
C LEU A 151 8.35 3.28 -2.15
N LEU A 152 7.41 4.00 -1.55
CA LEU A 152 7.71 5.25 -0.84
C LEU A 152 8.74 5.02 0.27
N VAL A 153 8.54 4.00 1.11
CA VAL A 153 9.49 3.64 2.17
C VAL A 153 10.86 3.27 1.60
N ALA A 154 10.91 2.56 0.48
CA ALA A 154 12.17 2.18 -0.16
C ALA A 154 12.91 3.40 -0.73
N ILE A 155 12.19 4.36 -1.31
CA ILE A 155 12.75 5.60 -1.85
C ILE A 155 13.25 6.51 -0.73
N GLU A 156 12.46 6.70 0.33
CA GLU A 156 12.86 7.47 1.51
C GLU A 156 14.15 6.91 2.11
N ARG A 157 14.22 5.59 2.31
CA ARG A 157 15.44 4.92 2.77
C ARG A 157 16.60 5.09 1.78
N ALA A 158 16.35 5.07 0.48
CA ALA A 158 17.39 5.25 -0.53
C ALA A 158 17.96 6.68 -0.50
N TRP A 159 17.14 7.69 -0.23
CA TRP A 159 17.60 9.06 -0.01
C TRP A 159 18.41 9.19 1.29
N ASP A 160 17.93 8.61 2.38
CA ASP A 160 18.62 8.64 3.68
C ASP A 160 20.01 7.98 3.61
N HIS A 161 20.13 6.87 2.88
CA HIS A 161 21.39 6.17 2.67
C HIS A 161 22.27 6.78 1.57
N GLY A 162 21.76 7.75 0.80
CA GLY A 162 22.48 8.36 -0.32
C GLY A 162 22.64 7.46 -1.55
N TYR A 163 21.79 6.45 -1.72
CA TYR A 163 21.73 5.64 -2.95
C TYR A 163 21.09 6.39 -4.11
N LEU A 164 20.14 7.27 -3.82
CA LEU A 164 19.48 8.14 -4.80
C LEU A 164 19.81 9.60 -4.51
N THR A 165 20.05 10.37 -5.57
CA THR A 165 20.23 11.82 -5.49
C THR A 165 18.87 12.53 -5.48
N TYR A 166 18.77 13.61 -4.73
CA TYR A 166 17.60 14.49 -4.72
C TYR A 166 18.02 15.93 -4.47
N ASP A 167 17.15 16.88 -4.82
CA ASP A 167 17.43 18.30 -4.66
C ASP A 167 17.22 18.72 -3.21
N VAL A 168 18.28 19.21 -2.57
CA VAL A 168 18.25 19.76 -1.21
C VAL A 168 18.16 21.29 -1.31
N PRO A 169 17.11 21.92 -0.77
CA PRO A 169 17.01 23.38 -0.78
C PRO A 169 18.07 23.99 0.14
N PHE A 170 18.72 25.05 -0.33
CA PHE A 170 19.62 25.84 0.51
C PHE A 170 18.80 26.58 1.57
N ARG A 171 19.26 26.52 2.82
CA ARG A 171 18.66 27.24 3.95
C ARG A 171 19.64 28.32 4.42
N GLU A 172 19.19 29.56 4.38
CA GLU A 172 19.93 30.70 4.91
C GLU A 172 19.60 30.90 6.39
N TYR A 173 20.62 31.20 7.19
CA TYR A 173 20.48 31.48 8.62
C TYR A 173 21.05 32.86 8.93
N ASP A 174 20.30 33.65 9.69
CA ASP A 174 20.82 34.91 10.25
C ASP A 174 21.61 34.61 11.53
N TYR A 175 22.95 34.64 11.40
CA TYR A 175 23.86 34.37 12.51
C TYR A 175 23.89 35.49 13.56
N SER A 176 23.38 36.69 13.26
CA SER A 176 23.38 37.82 14.19
C SER A 176 22.57 37.54 15.47
N LEU A 177 21.50 36.75 15.36
CA LEU A 177 20.64 36.32 16.47
C LEU A 177 21.34 35.46 17.53
N TYR A 178 22.49 34.88 17.18
CA TYR A 178 23.24 33.98 18.05
C TYR A 178 24.49 34.63 18.66
N ASN A 179 24.77 35.89 18.30
CA ASN A 179 25.88 36.66 18.86
C ASN A 179 25.54 37.11 20.28
N LYS A 180 26.17 36.48 21.28
CA LYS A 180 25.97 36.79 22.72
C LYS A 180 26.61 38.11 23.17
N ASN A 181 27.36 38.78 22.30
CA ASN A 181 28.18 39.94 22.64
C ASN A 181 27.43 41.28 22.60
N THR A 182 26.14 41.29 22.27
CA THR A 182 25.27 42.47 22.35
C THR A 182 24.68 42.64 23.75
N THR A 183 25.53 42.63 24.78
CA THR A 183 25.18 43.26 26.06
C THR A 183 25.14 44.77 25.83
N SER A 184 23.92 45.29 25.73
CA SER A 184 23.57 46.71 25.73
C SER A 184 24.31 47.47 26.84
N VAL A 185 25.11 48.45 26.44
CA VAL A 185 25.51 49.59 27.29
C VAL A 185 24.33 50.55 27.38
#